data_AF-A0A667XRK6-F1
#
_entry.id   AF-A0A667XRK6-F1
#
_cell.length_a   1.000
_cell.length_b   1.000
_cell.length_c   1.000
_cell.angle_alpha   90.00
_cell.angle_beta   90.00
_cell.angle_gamma   90.00
#
_symmetry.space_group_name_H-M   'P 1'
#
loop_
_entity.id
_entity.type
_entity.pdbx_description
1 polymer ?
#
loop_
_entity_poly.entity_id
_entity_poly.type
_entity_poly.pdbx_seq_one_letter_code
_entity_poly.pdbx_strand_id
1 'polypeptide(L)'
;MIRILEVWVTLVTVSLLTEGVLGGYGLSMFAAQSSPPDPCYDENGNPRRCIPDFVNSAFGKDVRVSSTCGNPAARYCVVTEKGEERTRDCHTCDAGDPKKSHPPAYLTDLNNPHNLTCWQSENYVQYPQNVTLTLSLGKKFEVTYVSLQFCSPRPESMAIFKSMDYGKSWVPFQFYSTQCKKMYNRQNKATITKQNEQEAICTDSHTDMHPLTGGLIAFSTLDGRPSAHDFDNSPVLQDWVTATDIKVTFSRLHTFGDENEDDSELARDSYFYAVSDLQVGGRCKCNGHASKCVKDREGNLVCECKHNTAGPECDRCKPFHYDRPWQRATAREANECVACHCNLHARRCRFNMELYKLSGRRSGGVCLNCRHNTAGRHCHYCKEGYYRDMTKAISHRRACKGNRTSFWLYSCTPTLPPVVENGSHLSRCQ
;
A
#
# COMPACT_ATOMS: atom_id res chain seq x y z
N MET A 1 -58.24 61.66 -0.94
CA MET A 1 -59.24 62.35 -1.79
C MET A 1 -59.32 61.63 -3.14
N ILE A 2 -60.26 62.00 -4.01
CA ILE A 2 -60.74 61.18 -5.16
C ILE A 2 -60.11 61.67 -6.50
N ARG A 3 -60.21 60.84 -7.56
CA ARG A 3 -59.88 61.02 -9.01
C ARG A 3 -58.51 60.46 -9.42
N ILE A 4 -58.31 59.55 -10.39
CA ILE A 4 -59.12 58.89 -11.48
C ILE A 4 -59.27 59.66 -12.82
N LEU A 5 -58.87 59.00 -13.94
CA LEU A 5 -58.97 59.31 -15.40
C LEU A 5 -58.13 60.53 -15.91
N GLU A 6 -57.61 60.64 -17.15
CA GLU A 6 -57.45 59.81 -18.39
C GLU A 6 -55.96 59.87 -18.88
N VAL A 7 -55.37 59.11 -19.84
CA VAL A 7 -55.78 58.24 -20.99
C VAL A 7 -55.79 58.93 -22.39
N TRP A 8 -55.59 58.15 -23.48
CA TRP A 8 -55.44 58.45 -24.94
C TRP A 8 -54.08 59.00 -25.48
N VAL A 9 -53.68 58.86 -26.78
CA VAL A 9 -53.49 57.66 -27.67
C VAL A 9 -52.90 58.03 -29.08
N THR A 10 -52.14 57.12 -29.74
CA THR A 10 -51.48 57.21 -31.10
C THR A 10 -50.31 58.22 -31.29
N LEU A 11 -49.42 58.18 -32.31
CA LEU A 11 -49.14 57.27 -33.46
C LEU A 11 -47.77 56.55 -33.25
N VAL A 12 -47.39 55.37 -33.78
CA VAL A 12 -47.60 54.65 -35.07
C VAL A 12 -46.73 55.11 -36.25
N THR A 13 -45.58 54.45 -36.43
CA THR A 13 -44.92 54.19 -37.73
C THR A 13 -44.28 52.78 -37.72
N VAL A 14 -44.42 52.01 -38.80
CA VAL A 14 -43.92 50.61 -38.92
C VAL A 14 -43.52 50.32 -40.37
N SER A 15 -42.29 49.81 -40.58
CA SER A 15 -41.80 48.91 -41.69
C SER A 15 -40.26 48.97 -41.74
N LEU A 16 -39.47 47.88 -41.68
CA LEU A 16 -39.34 46.70 -42.58
C LEU A 16 -38.62 47.07 -43.90
N LEU A 17 -37.56 46.41 -44.40
CA LEU A 17 -36.66 45.29 -43.95
C LEU A 17 -35.17 45.69 -44.28
N THR A 18 -34.08 44.90 -44.30
CA THR A 18 -33.75 43.44 -44.18
C THR A 18 -32.24 43.27 -43.79
N GLU A 19 -31.80 42.06 -43.41
CA GLU A 19 -30.39 41.54 -43.33
C GLU A 19 -29.42 42.23 -42.33
N GLY A 20 -28.59 41.51 -41.54
CA GLY A 20 -28.42 40.06 -41.36
C GLY A 20 -27.37 39.71 -40.28
N VAL A 21 -27.09 38.40 -40.10
CA VAL A 21 -26.11 37.78 -39.17
C VAL A 21 -26.47 37.79 -37.66
N LEU A 22 -26.53 36.58 -37.08
CA LEU A 22 -26.67 36.33 -35.64
C LEU A 22 -25.31 36.08 -34.98
N GLY A 23 -25.02 36.78 -33.89
CA GLY A 23 -23.92 36.48 -32.96
C GLY A 23 -23.97 37.38 -31.72
N GLY A 24 -23.58 36.94 -30.52
CA GLY A 24 -23.16 35.58 -30.17
C GLY A 24 -22.35 35.50 -28.86
N TYR A 25 -23.00 35.70 -27.70
CA TYR A 25 -22.33 35.65 -26.37
C TYR A 25 -23.07 34.79 -25.33
N GLY A 26 -23.42 33.57 -25.69
CA GLY A 26 -23.79 32.51 -24.74
C GLY A 26 -22.55 31.76 -24.25
N LEU A 27 -21.75 32.36 -23.35
CA LEU A 27 -20.51 31.74 -22.85
C LEU A 27 -20.77 30.62 -21.83
N SER A 28 -21.12 29.46 -22.37
CA SER A 28 -20.90 28.10 -21.86
C SER A 28 -20.40 27.97 -20.41
N MET A 29 -21.30 27.60 -19.48
CA MET A 29 -20.93 27.18 -18.12
C MET A 29 -20.37 25.75 -18.07
N PHE A 30 -19.46 25.42 -18.99
CA PHE A 30 -18.59 24.26 -18.91
C PHE A 30 -17.19 24.73 -18.51
N ALA A 31 -17.04 25.06 -17.22
CA ALA A 31 -15.73 25.06 -16.60
C ALA A 31 -15.17 23.64 -16.71
N ALA A 32 -14.17 23.46 -17.59
CA ALA A 32 -13.57 22.15 -17.79
C ALA A 32 -13.00 21.65 -16.46
N GLN A 33 -13.48 20.50 -15.98
CA GLN A 33 -12.90 19.81 -14.85
C GLN A 33 -11.51 19.29 -15.27
N SER A 34 -10.50 20.15 -15.14
CA SER A 34 -9.11 19.74 -15.21
C SER A 34 -8.90 18.65 -14.16
N SER A 35 -8.49 17.46 -14.62
CA SER A 35 -8.09 16.38 -13.72
C SER A 35 -7.03 16.92 -12.75
N PRO A 36 -7.13 16.66 -11.44
CA PRO A 36 -6.15 17.15 -10.47
C PRO A 36 -4.72 16.85 -10.92
N PRO A 37 -3.78 17.82 -10.85
CA PRO A 37 -2.41 17.61 -11.30
C PRO A 37 -1.78 16.45 -10.53
N ASP A 38 -1.11 15.53 -11.23
CA ASP A 38 -0.55 14.32 -10.62
C ASP A 38 0.49 14.71 -9.55
N PRO A 39 0.23 14.47 -8.25
CA PRO A 39 1.07 15.01 -7.18
C PRO A 39 2.46 14.36 -7.14
N CYS A 40 2.71 13.30 -7.92
CA CYS A 40 4.03 12.75 -8.17
C CYS A 40 4.95 13.65 -9.02
N TYR A 41 4.44 14.75 -9.58
CA TYR A 41 5.23 15.69 -10.37
C TYR A 41 5.05 17.14 -9.86
N ASP A 42 6.08 17.96 -10.03
CA ASP A 42 6.00 19.41 -9.82
C ASP A 42 5.35 20.12 -11.03
N GLU A 43 5.19 21.43 -10.94
CA GLU A 43 4.58 22.26 -11.99
C GLU A 43 5.40 22.30 -13.30
N ASN A 44 6.69 21.93 -13.25
CA ASN A 44 7.60 21.82 -14.39
C ASN A 44 7.63 20.40 -14.99
N GLY A 45 6.95 19.43 -14.37
CA GLY A 45 6.99 18.01 -14.75
C GLY A 45 8.19 17.23 -14.19
N ASN A 46 8.98 17.79 -13.27
CA ASN A 46 10.00 17.06 -12.53
C ASN A 46 9.36 16.07 -11.56
N PRO A 47 9.93 14.87 -11.35
CA PRO A 47 9.42 13.92 -10.37
C PRO A 47 9.63 14.44 -8.93
N ARG A 48 8.63 14.25 -8.07
CA ARG A 48 8.70 14.52 -6.61
C ARG A 48 8.02 13.40 -5.84
N ARG A 49 8.44 13.17 -4.59
CA ARG A 49 7.82 12.12 -3.76
C ARG A 49 6.30 12.32 -3.64
N CYS A 50 5.55 11.25 -3.92
CA CYS A 50 4.12 11.16 -3.69
C CYS A 50 3.78 9.90 -2.89
N ILE A 51 2.87 10.01 -1.95
CA ILE A 51 2.43 8.92 -1.09
C ILE A 51 0.90 8.82 -1.15
N PRO A 52 0.30 7.63 -0.98
CA PRO A 52 -1.15 7.49 -0.91
C PRO A 52 -1.73 8.19 0.33
N ASP A 53 -3.00 8.55 0.23
CA ASP A 53 -3.79 9.11 1.32
C ASP A 53 -3.80 8.22 2.57
N PHE A 54 -4.09 8.84 3.71
CA PHE A 54 -4.25 8.14 4.97
C PHE A 54 -5.68 7.59 5.10
N VAL A 55 -5.82 6.32 5.47
CA VAL A 55 -7.10 5.61 5.55
C VAL A 55 -7.16 4.69 6.77
N ASN A 56 -8.36 4.42 7.28
CA ASN A 56 -8.59 3.20 8.06
C ASN A 56 -8.59 2.01 7.08
N SER A 57 -7.52 1.24 7.07
CA SER A 57 -7.36 0.08 6.18
C SER A 57 -8.19 -1.16 6.58
N ALA A 58 -8.86 -1.09 7.74
CA ALA A 58 -9.82 -2.08 8.21
C ALA A 58 -11.27 -1.81 7.74
N PHE A 59 -11.63 -0.57 7.40
CA PHE A 59 -13.02 -0.21 7.12
C PHE A 59 -13.64 -1.03 5.97
N GLY A 60 -14.81 -1.62 6.21
CA GLY A 60 -15.50 -2.48 5.25
C GLY A 60 -14.76 -3.79 4.90
N LYS A 61 -13.99 -4.35 5.83
CA LYS A 61 -13.25 -5.62 5.65
C LYS A 61 -13.79 -6.72 6.56
N ASP A 62 -14.03 -7.89 6.00
CA ASP A 62 -14.33 -9.08 6.79
C ASP A 62 -13.18 -9.42 7.75
N VAL A 63 -13.43 -9.37 9.05
CA VAL A 63 -12.50 -9.79 10.09
C VAL A 63 -12.78 -11.25 10.44
N ARG A 64 -11.77 -12.11 10.29
CA ARG A 64 -11.88 -13.52 10.70
C ARG A 64 -11.63 -13.64 12.20
N VAL A 65 -12.64 -14.09 12.94
CA VAL A 65 -12.54 -14.30 14.40
C VAL A 65 -12.50 -15.78 14.76
N SER A 66 -12.12 -16.11 16.00
CA SER A 66 -12.13 -17.49 16.53
C SER A 66 -13.31 -17.84 17.44
N SER A 67 -14.13 -16.86 17.84
CA SER A 67 -15.29 -17.02 18.72
C SER A 67 -16.30 -15.90 18.42
N THR A 68 -17.60 -16.20 18.47
CA THR A 68 -18.71 -15.23 18.38
C THR A 68 -19.94 -15.83 19.06
N CYS A 69 -20.66 -15.06 19.88
CA CYS A 69 -21.86 -15.55 20.56
C CYS A 69 -23.03 -15.84 19.60
N GLY A 70 -24.02 -16.61 20.08
CA GLY A 70 -25.32 -16.77 19.40
C GLY A 70 -25.50 -18.07 18.60
N ASN A 71 -24.52 -18.99 18.58
CA ASN A 71 -24.67 -20.34 18.04
C ASN A 71 -24.10 -21.40 19.02
N PRO A 72 -24.90 -21.96 19.95
CA PRO A 72 -26.32 -21.69 20.20
C PRO A 72 -26.57 -20.31 20.83
N ALA A 73 -27.83 -19.88 20.85
CA ALA A 73 -28.24 -18.66 21.55
C ALA A 73 -27.91 -18.77 23.05
N ALA A 74 -27.31 -17.72 23.62
CA ALA A 74 -26.76 -17.72 24.97
C ALA A 74 -27.14 -16.44 25.72
N ARG A 75 -27.37 -16.53 27.03
CA ARG A 75 -27.52 -15.36 27.91
C ARG A 75 -26.15 -14.70 28.10
N TYR A 76 -26.10 -13.38 28.22
CA TYR A 76 -24.92 -12.64 28.68
C TYR A 76 -25.38 -11.49 29.60
N CYS A 77 -24.52 -11.00 30.49
CA CYS A 77 -24.91 -9.98 31.48
C CYS A 77 -23.92 -8.80 31.51
N VAL A 78 -24.44 -7.58 31.33
CA VAL A 78 -23.65 -6.35 31.42
C VAL A 78 -23.62 -5.88 32.88
N VAL A 79 -22.43 -5.67 33.44
CA VAL A 79 -22.27 -5.09 34.78
C VAL A 79 -22.21 -3.57 34.66
N THR A 80 -23.03 -2.85 35.43
CA THR A 80 -22.92 -1.39 35.58
C THR A 80 -22.76 -1.00 37.05
N GLU A 81 -21.83 -0.09 37.32
CA GLU A 81 -21.50 0.43 38.65
C GLU A 81 -22.09 1.84 38.82
N LYS A 82 -22.85 2.06 39.91
CA LYS A 82 -23.44 3.35 40.28
C LYS A 82 -23.08 3.68 41.73
N GLY A 83 -21.94 4.34 41.92
CA GLY A 83 -21.34 4.46 43.26
C GLY A 83 -20.81 3.11 43.71
N GLU A 84 -21.25 2.63 44.87
CA GLU A 84 -20.88 1.31 45.41
C GLU A 84 -21.83 0.19 44.94
N GLU A 85 -22.97 0.52 44.32
CA GLU A 85 -23.96 -0.48 43.88
C GLU A 85 -23.60 -1.04 42.49
N ARG A 86 -23.49 -2.38 42.41
CA ARG A 86 -23.28 -3.15 41.18
C ARG A 86 -24.60 -3.76 40.71
N THR A 87 -25.01 -3.42 39.49
CA THR A 87 -26.20 -4.00 38.83
C THR A 87 -25.78 -4.86 37.64
N ARG A 88 -26.51 -5.96 37.38
CA ARG A 88 -26.23 -6.91 36.29
C ARG A 88 -27.46 -7.02 35.38
N ASP A 89 -27.43 -6.32 34.24
CA ASP A 89 -28.49 -6.35 33.24
C ASP A 89 -28.23 -7.47 32.22
N CYS A 90 -29.09 -8.50 32.21
CA CYS A 90 -28.89 -9.69 31.39
C CYS A 90 -29.74 -9.68 30.10
N HIS A 91 -29.12 -10.09 29.01
CA HIS A 91 -29.67 -10.15 27.65
C HIS A 91 -29.39 -11.52 27.01
N THR A 92 -29.89 -11.76 25.81
CA THR A 92 -29.61 -12.98 25.03
C THR A 92 -28.93 -12.60 23.74
N CYS A 93 -27.77 -13.19 23.44
CA CYS A 93 -27.16 -13.14 22.12
C CYS A 93 -27.69 -14.32 21.29
N ASP A 94 -28.19 -14.04 20.09
CA ASP A 94 -28.79 -15.00 19.17
C ASP A 94 -28.40 -14.63 17.74
N ALA A 95 -27.74 -15.54 17.01
CA ALA A 95 -27.32 -15.28 15.64
C ALA A 95 -28.49 -15.31 14.63
N GLY A 96 -29.65 -15.86 15.01
CA GLY A 96 -30.88 -15.89 14.21
C GLY A 96 -31.71 -14.60 14.27
N ASP A 97 -31.54 -13.77 15.30
CA ASP A 97 -32.24 -12.49 15.46
C ASP A 97 -31.29 -11.31 15.15
N PRO A 98 -31.48 -10.57 14.03
CA PRO A 98 -30.65 -9.42 13.69
C PRO A 98 -30.59 -8.28 14.73
N LYS A 99 -31.48 -8.28 15.74
CA LYS A 99 -31.45 -7.32 16.86
C LYS A 99 -30.62 -7.80 18.07
N LYS A 100 -30.21 -9.07 18.06
CA LYS A 100 -29.46 -9.74 19.14
C LYS A 100 -28.20 -10.46 18.64
N SER A 101 -27.90 -10.35 17.36
CA SER A 101 -26.71 -10.92 16.76
C SER A 101 -25.54 -9.94 16.90
N HIS A 102 -24.35 -10.47 17.19
CA HIS A 102 -23.13 -9.69 17.36
C HIS A 102 -22.03 -10.13 16.37
N PRO A 103 -22.31 -10.10 15.05
CA PRO A 103 -21.42 -10.63 14.01
C PRO A 103 -20.09 -9.85 13.88
N PRO A 104 -19.01 -10.47 13.38
CA PRO A 104 -17.72 -9.81 13.15
C PRO A 104 -17.72 -8.62 12.18
N ALA A 105 -18.80 -8.43 11.42
CA ALA A 105 -18.99 -7.24 10.57
C ALA A 105 -19.02 -5.95 11.42
N TYR A 106 -19.52 -6.03 12.66
CA TYR A 106 -19.58 -4.94 13.66
C TYR A 106 -18.20 -4.58 14.27
N LEU A 107 -17.11 -4.94 13.58
CA LEU A 107 -15.75 -4.50 13.90
C LEU A 107 -15.24 -3.44 12.92
N THR A 108 -15.89 -3.26 11.75
CA THR A 108 -15.34 -2.47 10.64
C THR A 108 -16.39 -1.71 9.82
N ASP A 109 -17.63 -1.69 10.29
CA ASP A 109 -18.74 -0.93 9.72
C ASP A 109 -18.67 0.57 10.09
N LEU A 110 -19.77 1.30 9.91
CA LEU A 110 -19.82 2.73 10.18
C LEU A 110 -20.11 3.00 11.68
N ASN A 111 -19.06 2.94 12.50
CA ASN A 111 -19.12 3.28 13.92
C ASN A 111 -19.83 4.64 14.15
N ASN A 112 -20.95 4.60 14.87
CA ASN A 112 -21.75 5.76 15.25
C ASN A 112 -21.83 5.85 16.79
N PRO A 113 -21.23 6.86 17.43
CA PRO A 113 -21.25 7.01 18.89
C PRO A 113 -22.65 7.05 19.54
N HIS A 114 -23.71 7.34 18.78
CA HIS A 114 -25.10 7.34 19.27
C HIS A 114 -25.83 6.00 19.07
N ASN A 115 -25.27 5.08 18.28
CA ASN A 115 -25.85 3.76 18.00
C ASN A 115 -24.71 2.78 17.70
N LEU A 116 -24.04 2.34 18.76
CA LEU A 116 -22.89 1.44 18.68
C LEU A 116 -23.35 0.03 18.26
N THR A 117 -22.85 -0.41 17.11
CA THR A 117 -22.71 -1.83 16.78
C THR A 117 -21.56 -2.42 17.60
N CYS A 118 -21.65 -3.70 18.00
CA CYS A 118 -20.61 -4.39 18.77
C CYS A 118 -20.52 -5.86 18.34
N TRP A 119 -19.35 -6.34 17.90
CA TRP A 119 -19.07 -7.79 17.90
C TRP A 119 -18.84 -8.26 19.34
N GLN A 120 -19.19 -9.52 19.64
CA GLN A 120 -19.04 -10.13 20.96
C GLN A 120 -18.62 -11.60 20.86
N SER A 121 -17.66 -12.01 21.70
CA SER A 121 -17.23 -13.40 21.85
C SER A 121 -18.28 -14.26 22.57
N GLU A 122 -18.07 -15.57 22.61
CA GLU A 122 -18.72 -16.44 23.59
C GLU A 122 -18.32 -16.04 25.02
N ASN A 123 -19.15 -16.42 26.00
CA ASN A 123 -18.91 -16.15 27.41
C ASN A 123 -17.75 -17.00 27.96
N TYR A 124 -17.09 -16.48 29.00
CA TYR A 124 -16.11 -17.17 29.82
C TYR A 124 -14.90 -17.77 29.08
N VAL A 125 -14.51 -17.20 27.92
CA VAL A 125 -13.28 -17.57 27.19
C VAL A 125 -12.05 -16.97 27.90
N GLN A 126 -11.71 -17.58 29.04
CA GLN A 126 -10.66 -17.15 29.96
C GLN A 126 -9.36 -17.96 29.76
N TYR A 127 -8.24 -17.39 30.20
CA TYR A 127 -6.91 -18.04 30.17
C TYR A 127 -6.96 -19.50 30.71
N PRO A 128 -6.37 -20.50 30.02
CA PRO A 128 -5.42 -20.39 28.91
C PRO A 128 -6.03 -20.30 27.50
N GLN A 129 -7.37 -20.26 27.37
CA GLN A 129 -8.01 -20.01 26.08
C GLN A 129 -7.81 -18.56 25.65
N ASN A 130 -7.93 -18.29 24.35
CA ASN A 130 -7.81 -16.95 23.80
C ASN A 130 -8.80 -16.72 22.65
N VAL A 131 -9.20 -15.46 22.47
CA VAL A 131 -10.01 -15.04 21.33
C VAL A 131 -9.12 -14.24 20.38
N THR A 132 -9.23 -14.51 19.08
CA THR A 132 -8.42 -13.86 18.05
C THR A 132 -9.30 -13.14 17.04
N LEU A 133 -8.87 -11.94 16.65
CA LEU A 133 -9.40 -11.15 15.53
C LEU A 133 -8.29 -11.09 14.48
N THR A 134 -8.53 -11.53 13.24
CA THR A 134 -7.54 -11.52 12.16
C THR A 134 -8.08 -10.78 10.93
N LEU A 135 -7.42 -9.68 10.58
CA LEU A 135 -7.76 -8.79 9.47
C LEU A 135 -6.69 -8.89 8.37
N SER A 136 -7.10 -9.18 7.13
CA SER A 136 -6.20 -9.16 5.97
C SER A 136 -6.37 -7.88 5.14
N LEU A 137 -5.30 -7.11 5.00
CA LEU A 137 -5.33 -5.85 4.24
C LEU A 137 -5.27 -6.11 2.73
N GLY A 138 -4.72 -7.26 2.31
CA GLY A 138 -4.63 -7.68 0.90
C GLY A 138 -3.52 -6.99 0.10
N LYS A 139 -2.76 -6.09 0.75
CA LYS A 139 -1.55 -5.42 0.23
C LYS A 139 -0.68 -5.02 1.44
N LYS A 140 0.61 -4.75 1.24
CA LYS A 140 1.44 -4.06 2.23
C LYS A 140 0.98 -2.62 2.50
N PHE A 141 0.68 -2.31 3.75
CA PHE A 141 0.47 -0.96 4.28
C PHE A 141 1.64 -0.53 5.15
N GLU A 142 1.87 0.78 5.23
CA GLU A 142 2.64 1.43 6.28
C GLU A 142 1.64 1.88 7.35
N VAL A 143 1.48 1.05 8.37
CA VAL A 143 0.51 1.22 9.47
C VAL A 143 1.06 2.26 10.44
N THR A 144 0.26 3.27 10.77
CA THR A 144 0.61 4.29 11.77
C THR A 144 0.06 3.91 13.14
N TYR A 145 -1.19 3.43 13.21
CA TYR A 145 -1.79 2.92 14.44
C TYR A 145 -2.70 1.71 14.23
N VAL A 146 -2.93 0.96 15.31
CA VAL A 146 -4.03 0.00 15.46
C VAL A 146 -4.81 0.41 16.70
N SER A 147 -6.14 0.55 16.62
CA SER A 147 -6.97 0.90 17.77
C SER A 147 -8.24 0.06 17.85
N LEU A 148 -8.66 -0.22 19.08
CA LEU A 148 -9.87 -0.97 19.41
C LEU A 148 -10.71 -0.20 20.43
N GLN A 149 -11.99 0.00 20.11
CA GLN A 149 -12.99 0.55 21.03
C GLN A 149 -13.84 -0.61 21.59
N PHE A 150 -13.85 -0.79 22.92
CA PHE A 150 -14.49 -1.92 23.58
C PHE A 150 -15.90 -1.56 24.09
N CYS A 151 -16.84 -2.48 23.93
CA CYS A 151 -18.17 -2.42 24.55
C CYS A 151 -18.17 -3.12 25.92
N SER A 152 -17.36 -4.16 26.06
CA SER A 152 -16.99 -4.76 27.35
C SER A 152 -15.93 -3.91 28.07
N PRO A 153 -15.55 -4.26 29.32
CA PRO A 153 -14.26 -3.86 29.87
C PRO A 153 -13.12 -4.30 28.94
N ARG A 154 -11.97 -3.63 29.04
CA ARG A 154 -10.77 -3.99 28.27
C ARG A 154 -10.21 -5.36 28.71
N PRO A 155 -9.44 -6.07 27.86
CA PRO A 155 -8.69 -7.24 28.28
C PRO A 155 -7.62 -6.86 29.31
N GLU A 156 -7.46 -7.68 30.35
CA GLU A 156 -6.33 -7.54 31.28
C GLU A 156 -5.01 -7.87 30.57
N SER A 157 -5.02 -8.87 29.68
CA SER A 157 -3.89 -9.22 28.83
C SER A 157 -4.33 -9.41 27.39
N MET A 158 -3.67 -8.70 26.47
CA MET A 158 -3.82 -8.88 25.03
C MET A 158 -2.51 -8.61 24.27
N ALA A 159 -2.44 -9.15 23.05
CA ALA A 159 -1.30 -8.99 22.14
C ALA A 159 -1.78 -8.58 20.74
N ILE A 160 -1.03 -7.69 20.10
CA ILE A 160 -1.19 -7.33 18.69
C ILE A 160 0.01 -7.93 17.93
N PHE A 161 -0.28 -8.64 16.85
CA PHE A 161 0.68 -9.22 15.92
C PHE A 161 0.45 -8.65 14.52
N LYS A 162 1.50 -8.68 13.69
CA LYS A 162 1.41 -8.38 12.26
C LYS A 162 1.98 -9.53 11.42
N SER A 163 1.53 -9.62 10.18
CA SER A 163 2.22 -10.37 9.13
C SER A 163 2.83 -9.40 8.11
N MET A 164 3.86 -9.83 7.39
CA MET A 164 4.47 -9.08 6.27
C MET A 164 4.53 -9.91 4.97
N ASP A 165 3.92 -11.10 4.98
CA ASP A 165 4.03 -12.14 3.94
C ASP A 165 2.69 -12.78 3.55
N TYR A 166 1.59 -12.08 3.82
CA TYR A 166 0.19 -12.50 3.59
C TYR A 166 -0.23 -13.66 4.50
N GLY A 167 -0.12 -13.44 5.80
CA GLY A 167 -0.63 -14.28 6.89
C GLY A 167 0.17 -15.55 7.21
N LYS A 168 1.33 -15.78 6.57
CA LYS A 168 2.10 -17.04 6.69
C LYS A 168 2.97 -17.05 7.94
N SER A 169 3.68 -15.94 8.19
CA SER A 169 4.37 -15.69 9.45
C SER A 169 3.71 -14.54 10.21
N TRP A 170 3.86 -14.59 11.54
CA TRP A 170 3.28 -13.63 12.48
C TRP A 170 4.38 -13.19 13.45
N VAL A 171 4.65 -11.88 13.49
CA VAL A 171 5.59 -11.26 14.43
C VAL A 171 4.83 -10.39 15.42
N PRO A 172 5.26 -10.31 16.69
CA PRO A 172 4.61 -9.45 17.68
C PRO A 172 4.80 -7.98 17.29
N PHE A 173 3.77 -7.18 17.56
CA PHE A 173 3.73 -5.75 17.26
C PHE A 173 3.65 -4.92 18.55
N GLN A 174 2.77 -5.34 19.49
CA GLN A 174 2.59 -4.73 20.81
C GLN A 174 2.02 -5.75 21.80
N PHE A 175 2.35 -5.63 23.09
CA PHE A 175 1.70 -6.38 24.17
C PHE A 175 1.11 -5.43 25.23
N TYR A 176 0.00 -5.85 25.83
CA TYR A 176 -0.65 -5.20 26.96
C TYR A 176 -0.89 -6.25 28.06
N SER A 177 -0.40 -6.05 29.27
CA SER A 177 -0.63 -6.96 30.42
C SER A 177 -0.18 -6.32 31.74
N THR A 178 -0.95 -6.48 32.83
CA THR A 178 -0.45 -6.11 34.18
C THR A 178 0.73 -6.98 34.61
N GLN A 179 0.85 -8.18 34.04
CA GLN A 179 1.83 -9.21 34.41
C GLN A 179 2.67 -9.66 33.20
N CYS A 180 3.13 -8.70 32.38
CA CYS A 180 4.00 -8.87 31.21
C CYS A 180 5.04 -9.99 31.32
N LYS A 181 5.73 -10.10 32.47
CA LYS A 181 6.81 -11.07 32.67
C LYS A 181 6.32 -12.51 32.89
N LYS A 182 5.11 -12.71 33.41
CA LYS A 182 4.47 -14.03 33.54
C LYS A 182 3.71 -14.41 32.26
N MET A 183 2.94 -13.48 31.70
CA MET A 183 2.03 -13.73 30.56
C MET A 183 2.79 -13.85 29.23
N TYR A 184 3.74 -12.96 28.95
CA TYR A 184 4.42 -12.87 27.65
C TYR A 184 5.96 -12.95 27.75
N ASN A 185 6.50 -13.24 28.94
CA ASN A 185 7.95 -13.27 29.24
C ASN A 185 8.71 -11.94 28.93
N ARG A 186 7.99 -10.82 28.75
CA ARG A 186 8.56 -9.49 28.46
C ARG A 186 8.73 -8.68 29.74
N GLN A 187 9.66 -7.71 29.72
CA GLN A 187 9.71 -6.69 30.75
C GLN A 187 8.57 -5.67 30.54
N ASN A 188 7.99 -5.16 31.63
CA ASN A 188 7.02 -4.08 31.59
C ASN A 188 7.74 -2.75 31.26
N LYS A 189 7.20 -1.95 30.33
CA LYS A 189 7.71 -0.64 29.89
C LYS A 189 9.21 -0.65 29.55
N ALA A 190 9.65 -1.67 28.80
CA ALA A 190 11.02 -1.77 28.32
C ALA A 190 11.38 -0.59 27.39
N THR A 191 12.45 0.15 27.72
CA THR A 191 12.93 1.28 26.91
C THR A 191 13.44 0.82 25.54
N ILE A 192 12.97 1.47 24.48
CA ILE A 192 13.43 1.23 23.11
C ILE A 192 14.71 2.03 22.85
N THR A 193 15.73 1.35 22.34
CA THR A 193 17.03 1.92 21.94
C THR A 193 17.19 1.86 20.43
N LYS A 194 18.21 2.53 19.87
CA LYS A 194 18.50 2.45 18.43
C LYS A 194 18.87 1.04 17.94
N GLN A 195 19.21 0.14 18.85
CA GLN A 195 19.61 -1.24 18.59
C GLN A 195 18.40 -2.20 18.50
N ASN A 196 17.26 -1.86 19.12
CA ASN A 196 16.05 -2.69 19.16
C ASN A 196 14.78 -1.95 18.70
N GLU A 197 14.89 -1.04 17.72
CA GLU A 197 13.75 -0.29 17.16
C GLU A 197 12.66 -1.15 16.49
N GLN A 198 12.88 -2.47 16.33
CA GLN A 198 11.86 -3.44 15.87
C GLN A 198 11.36 -4.37 17.01
N GLU A 199 11.64 -4.07 18.27
CA GLU A 199 11.10 -4.84 19.38
C GLU A 199 9.65 -4.42 19.72
N ALA A 200 8.80 -5.42 19.96
CA ALA A 200 7.47 -5.26 20.52
C ALA A 200 7.58 -5.20 22.05
N ILE A 201 7.24 -4.04 22.62
CA ILE A 201 7.24 -3.82 24.07
C ILE A 201 5.97 -4.38 24.71
N CYS A 202 5.99 -4.53 26.03
CA CYS A 202 4.82 -4.84 26.85
C CYS A 202 4.59 -3.71 27.85
N THR A 203 3.32 -3.33 28.06
CA THR A 203 2.94 -2.30 29.03
C THR A 203 1.66 -2.67 29.79
N ASP A 204 1.54 -2.17 31.02
CA ASP A 204 0.28 -2.13 31.79
C ASP A 204 -0.67 -1.00 31.34
N SER A 205 -0.20 -0.09 30.47
CA SER A 205 -0.97 1.11 30.12
C SER A 205 -2.19 0.74 29.29
N HIS A 206 -3.36 1.18 29.75
CA HIS A 206 -4.68 0.78 29.23
C HIS A 206 -5.12 -0.66 29.55
N THR A 207 -4.45 -1.37 30.47
CA THR A 207 -4.99 -2.61 31.10
C THR A 207 -5.70 -2.33 32.43
N ASP A 208 -6.31 -1.16 32.56
CA ASP A 208 -7.23 -0.84 33.65
C ASP A 208 -8.65 -1.22 33.23
N MET A 209 -9.41 -1.81 34.15
CA MET A 209 -10.76 -2.32 33.88
C MET A 209 -11.76 -1.19 33.56
N HIS A 210 -11.60 -0.02 34.17
CA HIS A 210 -12.43 1.17 33.91
C HIS A 210 -11.93 1.98 32.70
N PRO A 211 -12.82 2.51 31.84
CA PRO A 211 -14.28 2.39 31.92
C PRO A 211 -14.79 1.02 31.45
N LEU A 212 -15.87 0.54 32.08
CA LEU A 212 -16.48 -0.77 31.79
C LEU A 212 -17.12 -0.87 30.39
N THR A 213 -17.34 0.27 29.73
CA THR A 213 -17.84 0.38 28.35
C THR A 213 -17.20 1.62 27.71
N GLY A 214 -16.92 1.57 26.40
CA GLY A 214 -16.26 2.65 25.67
C GLY A 214 -14.75 2.72 25.93
N GLY A 215 -14.16 1.68 26.53
CA GLY A 215 -12.72 1.60 26.78
C GLY A 215 -11.93 1.62 25.46
N LEU A 216 -10.99 2.55 25.32
CA LEU A 216 -10.11 2.63 24.15
C LEU A 216 -8.74 2.00 24.45
N ILE A 217 -8.23 1.25 23.48
CA ILE A 217 -6.80 0.89 23.37
C ILE A 217 -6.31 1.41 22.01
N ALA A 218 -5.25 2.20 22.00
CA ALA A 218 -4.62 2.70 20.78
C ALA A 218 -3.11 2.41 20.80
N PHE A 219 -2.65 1.60 19.86
CA PHE A 219 -1.25 1.30 19.63
C PHE A 219 -0.71 2.19 18.51
N SER A 220 0.17 3.14 18.84
CA SER A 220 0.94 3.91 17.87
C SER A 220 2.25 3.19 17.54
N THR A 221 2.47 2.90 16.26
CA THR A 221 3.59 2.05 15.81
C THR A 221 4.97 2.68 16.04
N LEU A 222 5.07 4.01 15.93
CA LEU A 222 6.32 4.77 16.05
C LEU A 222 6.56 5.35 17.45
N ASP A 223 5.62 5.16 18.38
CA ASP A 223 5.75 5.72 19.73
C ASP A 223 6.93 5.10 20.50
N GLY A 224 7.61 5.94 21.28
CA GLY A 224 8.84 5.61 22.00
C GLY A 224 10.07 5.29 21.12
N ARG A 225 9.99 5.31 19.78
CA ARG A 225 11.09 4.85 18.90
C ARG A 225 12.05 5.98 18.54
N PRO A 226 13.35 5.91 18.91
CA PRO A 226 14.27 7.05 18.79
C PRO A 226 14.37 7.67 17.39
N SER A 227 14.37 6.86 16.33
CA SER A 227 14.52 7.36 14.94
C SER A 227 13.20 7.74 14.25
N ALA A 228 12.08 7.81 14.97
CA ALA A 228 10.77 8.15 14.39
C ALA A 228 10.74 9.54 13.71
N HIS A 229 11.54 10.49 14.20
CA HIS A 229 11.71 11.83 13.61
C HIS A 229 12.45 11.81 12.25
N ASP A 230 13.17 10.73 11.94
CA ASP A 230 13.90 10.52 10.68
C ASP A 230 13.41 9.26 9.95
N PHE A 231 12.10 8.99 10.05
CA PHE A 231 11.44 7.83 9.44
C PHE A 231 11.74 7.69 7.94
N ASP A 232 11.88 8.80 7.20
CA ASP A 232 12.20 8.80 5.77
C ASP A 232 13.56 8.19 5.43
N ASN A 233 14.51 8.19 6.38
CA ASN A 233 15.85 7.63 6.20
C ASN A 233 16.11 6.38 7.07
N SER A 234 15.21 6.01 7.99
CA SER A 234 15.31 4.76 8.78
C SER A 234 14.62 3.57 8.08
N PRO A 235 15.36 2.68 7.38
CA PRO A 235 14.77 1.48 6.78
C PRO A 235 14.24 0.51 7.86
N VAL A 236 14.82 0.56 9.06
CA VAL A 236 14.43 -0.24 10.23
C VAL A 236 12.98 0.07 10.63
N LEU A 237 12.63 1.36 10.71
CA LEU A 237 11.27 1.79 11.02
C LEU A 237 10.31 1.65 9.83
N GLN A 238 10.79 1.86 8.60
CA GLN A 238 9.98 1.63 7.38
C GLN A 238 9.54 0.17 7.23
N ASP A 239 10.32 -0.79 7.72
CA ASP A 239 9.95 -2.20 7.80
C ASP A 239 9.11 -2.51 9.06
N TRP A 240 9.43 -1.88 10.20
CA TRP A 240 8.62 -1.99 11.43
C TRP A 240 7.15 -1.60 11.21
N VAL A 241 6.86 -0.50 10.51
CA VAL A 241 5.47 -0.11 10.20
C VAL A 241 4.81 -0.93 9.09
N THR A 242 5.56 -1.79 8.40
CA THR A 242 5.02 -2.58 7.28
C THR A 242 4.18 -3.74 7.78
N ALA A 243 2.94 -3.87 7.31
CA ALA A 243 2.09 -5.05 7.53
C ALA A 243 1.26 -5.41 6.28
N THR A 244 0.99 -6.69 6.06
CA THR A 244 -0.03 -7.21 5.13
C THR A 244 -1.33 -7.59 5.84
N ASP A 245 -1.23 -7.96 7.11
CA ASP A 245 -2.32 -8.48 7.94
C ASP A 245 -2.06 -8.10 9.40
N ILE A 246 -3.12 -7.85 10.15
CA ILE A 246 -3.09 -7.58 11.59
C ILE A 246 -3.87 -8.66 12.32
N LYS A 247 -3.35 -9.10 13.46
CA LYS A 247 -4.03 -10.05 14.36
C LYS A 247 -4.00 -9.52 15.77
N VAL A 248 -5.16 -9.47 16.42
CA VAL A 248 -5.31 -9.14 17.83
C VAL A 248 -5.69 -10.43 18.56
N THR A 249 -5.02 -10.70 19.68
CA THR A 249 -5.28 -11.87 20.54
C THR A 249 -5.61 -11.37 21.94
N PHE A 250 -6.82 -11.63 22.42
CA PHE A 250 -7.21 -11.40 23.81
C PHE A 250 -6.92 -12.66 24.63
N SER A 251 -6.15 -12.52 25.71
CA SER A 251 -5.55 -13.66 26.45
C SER A 251 -6.04 -13.82 27.89
N ARG A 252 -6.53 -12.74 28.51
CA ARG A 252 -7.12 -12.79 29.87
C ARG A 252 -8.12 -11.65 30.07
N LEU A 253 -9.28 -11.98 30.64
CA LEU A 253 -10.29 -11.02 31.12
C LEU A 253 -9.94 -10.54 32.53
N HIS A 254 -10.35 -9.31 32.88
CA HIS A 254 -10.41 -8.88 34.27
C HIS A 254 -11.50 -9.65 35.02
N THR A 255 -11.29 -9.86 36.32
CA THR A 255 -12.27 -10.37 37.28
C THR A 255 -12.61 -9.27 38.29
N PHE A 256 -13.85 -9.20 38.76
CA PHE A 256 -14.36 -8.09 39.58
C PHE A 256 -13.97 -8.14 41.08
N GLY A 257 -13.18 -9.15 41.48
CA GLY A 257 -12.93 -9.55 42.88
C GLY A 257 -13.84 -10.69 43.35
N ASP A 258 -14.94 -10.92 42.63
CA ASP A 258 -16.03 -11.87 42.86
C ASP A 258 -15.60 -13.37 42.78
N GLU A 259 -14.30 -13.70 42.81
CA GLU A 259 -13.75 -15.07 42.70
C GLU A 259 -13.97 -15.93 43.98
N ASN A 260 -14.53 -15.34 45.05
CA ASN A 260 -14.68 -15.98 46.35
C ASN A 260 -16.15 -16.20 46.78
N GLU A 261 -17.12 -15.78 45.94
CA GLU A 261 -18.54 -16.11 46.11
C GLU A 261 -18.94 -17.12 45.02
N ASP A 262 -19.88 -18.02 45.35
CA ASP A 262 -20.18 -19.24 44.59
C ASP A 262 -20.31 -19.06 43.07
N ASP A 263 -19.92 -20.12 42.33
CA ASP A 263 -19.86 -20.31 40.86
C ASP A 263 -21.19 -20.03 40.10
N SER A 264 -21.74 -18.83 40.26
CA SER A 264 -23.01 -18.42 39.67
C SER A 264 -22.85 -18.26 38.17
N GLU A 265 -23.69 -18.95 37.40
CA GLU A 265 -23.74 -18.83 35.95
C GLU A 265 -23.87 -17.35 35.51
N LEU A 266 -24.59 -16.54 36.30
CA LEU A 266 -24.78 -15.10 36.07
C LEU A 266 -23.48 -14.27 36.16
N ALA A 267 -22.51 -14.71 36.97
CA ALA A 267 -21.19 -14.08 37.01
C ALA A 267 -20.35 -14.54 35.81
N ARG A 268 -20.44 -15.82 35.41
CA ARG A 268 -19.72 -16.34 34.25
C ARG A 268 -20.24 -15.78 32.93
N ASP A 269 -21.54 -15.48 32.88
CA ASP A 269 -22.23 -14.79 31.78
C ASP A 269 -21.85 -13.30 31.62
N SER A 270 -21.16 -12.69 32.59
CA SER A 270 -20.68 -11.30 32.48
C SER A 270 -19.23 -11.16 31.99
N TYR A 271 -18.52 -12.27 31.84
CA TYR A 271 -17.12 -12.29 31.42
C TYR A 271 -16.98 -12.64 29.93
N PHE A 272 -17.00 -11.64 29.05
CA PHE A 272 -16.83 -11.78 27.60
C PHE A 272 -16.02 -10.60 27.00
N TYR A 273 -15.54 -10.75 25.78
CA TYR A 273 -14.92 -9.66 25.01
C TYR A 273 -15.95 -9.08 24.01
N ALA A 274 -16.13 -7.76 24.00
CA ALA A 274 -16.95 -7.09 22.99
C ALA A 274 -16.31 -5.79 22.49
N VAL A 275 -16.36 -5.55 21.18
CA VAL A 275 -15.65 -4.47 20.46
C VAL A 275 -16.59 -3.84 19.43
N SER A 276 -16.66 -2.51 19.39
CA SER A 276 -17.48 -1.73 18.44
C SER A 276 -16.72 -1.23 17.21
N ASP A 277 -15.38 -1.14 17.29
CA ASP A 277 -14.56 -0.59 16.21
C ASP A 277 -13.13 -1.12 16.30
N LEU A 278 -12.63 -1.66 15.19
CA LEU A 278 -11.24 -2.05 14.95
C LEU A 278 -10.70 -1.20 13.79
N GLN A 279 -9.87 -0.21 14.11
CA GLN A 279 -9.21 0.62 13.12
C GLN A 279 -7.75 0.23 12.93
N VAL A 280 -7.30 0.19 11.67
CA VAL A 280 -5.89 0.08 11.29
C VAL A 280 -5.53 1.27 10.42
N GLY A 281 -5.23 2.39 11.08
CA GLY A 281 -4.90 3.65 10.44
C GLY A 281 -3.51 3.62 9.79
N GLY A 282 -3.43 3.88 8.49
CA GLY A 282 -2.16 3.88 7.76
C GLY A 282 -2.32 4.34 6.32
N ARG A 283 -1.31 4.05 5.49
CA ARG A 283 -1.36 4.28 4.03
C ARG A 283 -0.78 3.11 3.26
N CYS A 284 -1.18 2.91 2.02
CA CYS A 284 -0.62 1.83 1.20
C CYS A 284 0.89 2.01 0.97
N LYS A 285 1.68 0.94 1.10
CA LYS A 285 3.14 0.99 0.86
C LYS A 285 3.43 1.10 -0.64
N CYS A 286 3.83 2.28 -1.09
CA CYS A 286 4.22 2.57 -2.48
C CYS A 286 5.61 3.23 -2.60
N ASN A 287 6.42 3.19 -1.53
CA ASN A 287 7.79 3.71 -1.47
C ASN A 287 7.98 5.16 -1.95
N GLY A 288 6.93 5.98 -1.91
CA GLY A 288 6.97 7.37 -2.37
C GLY A 288 6.88 7.56 -3.90
N HIS A 289 6.51 6.51 -4.65
CA HIS A 289 6.37 6.55 -6.12
C HIS A 289 4.95 6.28 -6.64
N ALA A 290 3.92 6.37 -5.80
CA ALA A 290 2.53 6.42 -6.25
C ALA A 290 1.67 7.22 -5.26
N SER A 291 0.75 8.01 -5.81
CA SER A 291 -0.20 8.87 -5.10
C SER A 291 -1.49 8.17 -4.69
N LYS A 292 -1.73 6.94 -5.16
CA LYS A 292 -2.92 6.13 -4.85
C LYS A 292 -2.65 4.65 -5.12
N CYS A 293 -3.52 3.80 -4.57
CA CYS A 293 -3.64 2.41 -4.98
C CYS A 293 -4.96 2.18 -5.73
N VAL A 294 -4.96 1.17 -6.60
CA VAL A 294 -6.08 0.76 -7.45
C VAL A 294 -6.19 -0.76 -7.41
N LYS A 295 -7.34 -1.32 -7.78
CA LYS A 295 -7.42 -2.76 -8.03
C LYS A 295 -6.81 -3.10 -9.40
N ASP A 296 -6.05 -4.19 -9.49
CA ASP A 296 -5.63 -4.78 -10.76
C ASP A 296 -6.79 -5.54 -11.44
N ARG A 297 -6.51 -6.26 -12.55
CA ARG A 297 -7.54 -6.99 -13.30
C ARG A 297 -8.02 -8.24 -12.55
N GLU A 298 -7.17 -8.72 -11.66
CA GLU A 298 -7.32 -9.88 -10.81
C GLU A 298 -7.99 -9.51 -9.47
N GLY A 299 -8.22 -8.20 -9.22
CA GLY A 299 -8.94 -7.65 -8.07
C GLY A 299 -8.06 -7.25 -6.88
N ASN A 300 -6.75 -7.49 -6.93
CA ASN A 300 -5.81 -7.20 -5.85
C ASN A 300 -5.50 -5.70 -5.78
N LEU A 301 -5.28 -5.18 -4.57
CA LEU A 301 -4.90 -3.78 -4.38
C LEU A 301 -3.40 -3.59 -4.69
N VAL A 302 -3.08 -2.70 -5.64
CA VAL A 302 -1.70 -2.41 -6.09
C VAL A 302 -1.47 -0.90 -6.26
N CYS A 303 -0.21 -0.46 -6.19
CA CYS A 303 0.15 0.95 -6.41
C CYS A 303 0.09 1.36 -7.89
N GLU A 304 -0.42 2.56 -8.19
CA GLU A 304 -0.35 3.15 -9.55
C GLU A 304 1.04 3.75 -9.83
N CYS A 305 2.05 2.89 -10.01
CA CYS A 305 3.47 3.28 -9.97
C CYS A 305 3.92 4.28 -11.07
N LYS A 306 4.32 5.48 -10.60
CA LYS A 306 4.98 6.55 -11.35
C LYS A 306 6.50 6.40 -11.27
N HIS A 307 7.27 7.46 -11.54
CA HIS A 307 8.74 7.48 -11.39
C HIS A 307 9.50 6.34 -12.10
N ASN A 308 8.91 5.80 -13.17
CA ASN A 308 9.35 4.59 -13.86
C ASN A 308 9.58 3.36 -12.96
N THR A 309 8.84 3.25 -11.85
CA THR A 309 8.85 2.11 -10.92
C THR A 309 7.74 1.10 -11.23
N ALA A 310 7.88 -0.13 -10.76
CA ALA A 310 6.98 -1.26 -10.98
C ALA A 310 6.99 -2.20 -9.78
N GLY A 311 6.11 -3.21 -9.81
CA GLY A 311 5.86 -4.09 -8.67
C GLY A 311 4.76 -3.55 -7.75
N PRO A 312 4.17 -4.42 -6.90
CA PRO A 312 2.99 -4.07 -6.11
C PRO A 312 3.25 -2.93 -5.12
N GLU A 313 4.48 -2.78 -4.63
CA GLU A 313 4.93 -1.73 -3.71
C GLU A 313 5.74 -0.61 -4.41
N CYS A 314 5.77 -0.59 -5.75
CA CYS A 314 6.71 0.22 -6.54
C CYS A 314 8.18 -0.05 -6.18
N ASP A 315 8.47 -1.31 -5.84
CA ASP A 315 9.70 -1.85 -5.23
C ASP A 315 10.87 -2.07 -6.21
N ARG A 316 10.67 -1.86 -7.51
CA ARG A 316 11.67 -2.10 -8.55
C ARG A 316 11.50 -1.17 -9.75
N CYS A 317 12.53 -1.04 -10.59
CA CYS A 317 12.41 -0.26 -11.82
C CYS A 317 11.65 -0.98 -12.94
N LYS A 318 10.89 -0.22 -13.75
CA LYS A 318 10.29 -0.69 -15.00
C LYS A 318 11.38 -1.24 -15.94
N PRO A 319 11.06 -2.21 -16.82
CA PRO A 319 11.98 -2.64 -17.87
C PRO A 319 12.60 -1.46 -18.62
N PHE A 320 13.86 -1.60 -19.02
CA PHE A 320 14.68 -0.58 -19.69
C PHE A 320 15.06 0.65 -18.83
N HIS A 321 14.62 0.74 -17.57
CA HIS A 321 14.95 1.84 -16.66
C HIS A 321 15.98 1.42 -15.60
N TYR A 322 17.11 0.87 -16.06
CA TYR A 322 18.15 0.28 -15.22
C TYR A 322 19.49 1.04 -15.30
N ASP A 323 19.44 2.36 -15.48
CA ASP A 323 20.67 3.17 -15.56
C ASP A 323 21.26 3.50 -14.19
N ARG A 324 20.43 3.62 -13.14
CA ARG A 324 20.84 3.67 -11.72
C ARG A 324 20.06 2.64 -10.89
N PRO A 325 20.50 2.29 -9.66
CA PRO A 325 19.73 1.43 -8.76
C PRO A 325 18.35 2.01 -8.44
N TRP A 326 17.40 1.14 -8.08
CA TRP A 326 16.15 1.56 -7.44
C TRP A 326 16.43 2.03 -6.02
N GLN A 327 15.76 3.11 -5.59
CA GLN A 327 15.76 3.61 -4.20
C GLN A 327 14.38 4.20 -3.89
N ARG A 328 13.91 4.06 -2.65
CA ARG A 328 12.69 4.73 -2.13
C ARG A 328 12.81 6.25 -2.27
N ALA A 329 11.71 6.94 -2.61
CA ALA A 329 11.69 8.40 -2.66
C ALA A 329 11.67 9.02 -1.25
N THR A 330 12.51 10.03 -1.02
CA THR A 330 12.60 10.78 0.25
C THR A 330 11.86 12.11 0.13
N ALA A 331 11.77 12.90 1.22
CA ALA A 331 11.26 14.27 1.15
C ALA A 331 12.08 15.21 0.23
N ARG A 332 13.31 14.85 -0.14
CA ARG A 332 14.23 15.69 -0.95
C ARG A 332 14.44 15.16 -2.37
N GLU A 333 14.45 13.84 -2.55
CA GLU A 333 14.80 13.19 -3.83
C GLU A 333 13.74 12.17 -4.22
N ALA A 334 13.18 12.31 -5.42
CA ALA A 334 12.13 11.42 -5.94
C ALA A 334 12.61 10.02 -6.33
N ASN A 335 13.94 9.86 -6.48
CA ASN A 335 14.63 8.61 -6.77
C ASN A 335 13.99 7.78 -7.91
N GLU A 336 13.63 8.46 -8.99
CA GLU A 336 13.02 7.85 -10.17
C GLU A 336 13.99 6.94 -10.92
N CYS A 337 13.45 5.92 -11.57
CA CYS A 337 14.23 4.99 -12.37
C CYS A 337 14.56 5.61 -13.73
N VAL A 338 15.87 5.75 -14.02
CA VAL A 338 16.37 6.43 -15.21
C VAL A 338 16.48 5.45 -16.40
N ALA A 339 15.99 5.88 -17.55
CA ALA A 339 16.00 5.11 -18.80
C ALA A 339 17.42 4.88 -19.32
N CYS A 340 17.74 3.64 -19.72
CA CYS A 340 19.04 3.29 -20.29
C CYS A 340 19.28 4.00 -21.63
N HIS A 341 20.33 4.82 -21.71
CA HIS A 341 20.69 5.49 -22.97
C HIS A 341 21.27 4.47 -23.98
N CYS A 342 20.47 4.07 -24.97
CA CYS A 342 20.83 3.05 -25.97
C CYS A 342 20.66 3.49 -27.43
N ASN A 343 20.67 4.80 -27.71
CA ASN A 343 20.57 5.38 -29.06
C ASN A 343 19.41 4.80 -29.93
N LEU A 344 18.28 4.43 -29.32
CA LEU A 344 17.14 3.76 -30.00
C LEU A 344 17.52 2.46 -30.74
N HIS A 345 18.60 1.80 -30.32
CA HIS A 345 19.16 0.60 -30.97
C HIS A 345 19.05 -0.68 -30.14
N ALA A 346 18.74 -0.57 -28.85
CA ALA A 346 18.34 -1.68 -27.99
C ALA A 346 16.97 -1.38 -27.33
N ARG A 347 16.23 -2.44 -27.01
CA ARG A 347 14.99 -2.40 -26.19
C ARG A 347 15.16 -3.04 -24.80
N ARG A 348 16.37 -3.51 -24.50
CA ARG A 348 16.73 -4.14 -23.23
C ARG A 348 18.09 -3.57 -22.79
N CYS A 349 18.25 -3.45 -21.49
CA CYS A 349 19.53 -3.14 -20.85
C CYS A 349 19.63 -3.94 -19.54
N ARG A 350 20.80 -3.90 -18.91
CA ARG A 350 21.03 -4.32 -17.53
C ARG A 350 21.80 -3.22 -16.80
N PHE A 351 21.69 -3.20 -15.48
CA PHE A 351 22.56 -2.39 -14.64
C PHE A 351 23.97 -3.01 -14.53
N ASN A 352 24.97 -2.18 -14.22
CA ASN A 352 26.29 -2.60 -13.76
C ASN A 352 26.78 -1.65 -12.65
N MET A 353 26.98 -2.21 -11.44
CA MET A 353 27.41 -1.47 -10.25
C MET A 353 28.83 -0.88 -10.38
N GLU A 354 29.73 -1.54 -11.10
CA GLU A 354 31.09 -1.07 -11.30
C GLU A 354 31.12 0.19 -12.17
N LEU A 355 30.45 0.14 -13.32
CA LEU A 355 30.28 1.31 -14.20
C LEU A 355 29.53 2.45 -13.50
N TYR A 356 28.55 2.14 -12.64
CA TYR A 356 27.88 3.13 -11.80
C TYR A 356 28.86 3.83 -10.85
N LYS A 357 29.70 3.07 -10.12
CA LYS A 357 30.74 3.63 -9.24
C LYS A 357 31.72 4.51 -10.04
N LEU A 358 32.25 4.00 -11.15
CA LEU A 358 33.20 4.72 -12.03
C LEU A 358 32.59 6.01 -12.63
N SER A 359 31.28 6.04 -12.89
CA SER A 359 30.58 7.24 -13.38
C SER A 359 30.35 8.34 -12.31
N GLY A 360 30.85 8.15 -11.09
CA GLY A 360 30.54 9.02 -9.96
C GLY A 360 29.10 8.86 -9.46
N ARG A 361 28.57 7.62 -9.48
CA ARG A 361 27.17 7.26 -9.14
C ARG A 361 26.12 7.98 -10.03
N ARG A 362 26.39 8.10 -11.33
CA ARG A 362 25.48 8.75 -12.29
C ARG A 362 24.80 7.77 -13.24
N SER A 363 25.57 6.88 -13.88
CA SER A 363 25.08 5.96 -14.92
C SER A 363 25.85 4.65 -14.94
N GLY A 364 25.15 3.55 -14.68
CA GLY A 364 25.62 2.16 -14.77
C GLY A 364 24.92 1.30 -15.81
N GLY A 365 23.96 1.83 -16.58
CA GLY A 365 23.21 1.05 -17.57
C GLY A 365 24.05 0.57 -18.74
N VAL A 366 23.82 -0.67 -19.18
CA VAL A 366 24.49 -1.34 -20.29
C VAL A 366 23.44 -1.93 -21.23
N CYS A 367 23.45 -1.52 -22.49
CA CYS A 367 22.49 -1.95 -23.50
C CYS A 367 22.73 -3.41 -23.94
N LEU A 368 21.65 -4.12 -24.24
CA LEU A 368 21.69 -5.53 -24.65
C LEU A 368 21.19 -5.70 -26.08
N ASN A 369 21.91 -6.51 -26.86
CA ASN A 369 21.60 -6.88 -28.24
C ASN A 369 21.39 -5.66 -29.17
N CYS A 370 22.41 -4.78 -29.24
CA CYS A 370 22.43 -3.63 -30.14
C CYS A 370 22.13 -4.02 -31.61
N ARG A 371 21.07 -3.42 -32.15
CA ARG A 371 20.60 -3.59 -33.53
C ARG A 371 21.23 -2.54 -34.46
N HIS A 372 20.79 -2.49 -35.72
CA HIS A 372 21.24 -1.51 -36.73
C HIS A 372 22.77 -1.48 -36.94
N ASN A 373 23.42 -2.63 -36.71
CA ASN A 373 24.87 -2.82 -36.83
C ASN A 373 25.70 -1.90 -35.93
N THR A 374 25.20 -1.60 -34.73
CA THR A 374 25.88 -0.81 -33.70
C THR A 374 26.38 -1.66 -32.53
N ALA A 375 27.34 -1.12 -31.78
CA ALA A 375 28.08 -1.78 -30.70
C ALA A 375 28.42 -0.82 -29.55
N GLY A 376 29.07 -1.37 -28.53
CA GLY A 376 29.45 -0.65 -27.32
C GLY A 376 28.32 -0.49 -26.29
N ARG A 377 28.69 -0.08 -25.08
CA ARG A 377 27.81 0.07 -23.90
C ARG A 377 26.44 0.72 -24.21
N HIS A 378 26.46 1.79 -24.99
CA HIS A 378 25.30 2.61 -25.35
C HIS A 378 24.81 2.44 -26.81
N CYS A 379 25.25 1.39 -27.51
CA CYS A 379 25.01 1.20 -28.95
C CYS A 379 25.42 2.42 -29.80
N HIS A 380 26.63 2.96 -29.55
CA HIS A 380 27.03 4.32 -29.92
C HIS A 380 28.15 4.39 -30.98
N TYR A 381 28.76 3.26 -31.32
CA TYR A 381 29.68 3.11 -32.46
C TYR A 381 29.23 1.94 -33.36
N CYS A 382 29.84 1.78 -34.53
CA CYS A 382 29.47 0.74 -35.49
C CYS A 382 30.18 -0.60 -35.17
N LYS A 383 29.52 -1.72 -35.46
CA LYS A 383 30.17 -3.04 -35.43
C LYS A 383 31.31 -3.09 -36.44
N GLU A 384 32.28 -3.96 -36.19
CA GLU A 384 33.30 -4.32 -37.16
C GLU A 384 32.70 -4.70 -38.51
N GLY A 385 33.35 -4.31 -39.61
CA GLY A 385 32.80 -4.36 -40.97
C GLY A 385 31.83 -3.22 -41.36
N TYR A 386 31.47 -2.34 -40.41
CA TYR A 386 30.60 -1.18 -40.64
C TYR A 386 31.25 0.13 -40.21
N TYR A 387 31.01 1.21 -40.98
CA TYR A 387 31.49 2.56 -40.70
C TYR A 387 30.33 3.54 -40.44
N ARG A 388 30.65 4.66 -39.78
CA ARG A 388 29.68 5.66 -39.32
C ARG A 388 29.20 6.57 -40.46
N ASP A 389 27.90 6.61 -40.70
CA ASP A 389 27.26 7.53 -41.66
C ASP A 389 27.07 8.92 -41.04
N MET A 390 28.08 9.78 -41.14
CA MET A 390 28.07 11.13 -40.55
C MET A 390 26.90 12.02 -41.05
N THR A 391 26.28 11.70 -42.19
CA THR A 391 25.06 12.39 -42.68
C THR A 391 23.80 12.13 -41.85
N LYS A 392 23.89 11.30 -40.80
CA LYS A 392 22.75 10.87 -39.96
C LYS A 392 23.11 10.93 -38.49
N ALA A 393 22.16 11.31 -37.64
CA ALA A 393 22.28 11.19 -36.19
C ALA A 393 22.57 9.73 -35.79
N ILE A 394 23.32 9.54 -34.69
CA ILE A 394 23.70 8.20 -34.22
C ILE A 394 22.47 7.32 -33.92
N SER A 395 21.35 7.90 -33.48
CA SER A 395 20.11 7.17 -33.19
C SER A 395 19.34 6.66 -34.41
N HIS A 396 19.77 6.98 -35.64
CA HIS A 396 19.08 6.59 -36.87
C HIS A 396 19.31 5.10 -37.21
N ARG A 397 18.26 4.38 -37.65
CA ARG A 397 18.32 2.93 -37.97
C ARG A 397 19.29 2.51 -39.10
N ARG A 398 19.95 3.48 -39.73
CA ARG A 398 21.01 3.33 -40.75
C ARG A 398 22.22 4.23 -40.46
N ALA A 399 22.51 4.50 -39.18
CA ALA A 399 23.66 5.31 -38.74
C ALA A 399 25.03 4.64 -39.02
N CYS A 400 25.02 3.34 -39.34
CA CYS A 400 26.17 2.54 -39.75
C CYS A 400 25.94 1.94 -41.14
N LYS A 401 26.92 2.10 -42.03
CA LYS A 401 26.95 1.57 -43.42
C LYS A 401 27.96 0.42 -43.49
N GLY A 402 27.60 -0.67 -44.16
CA GLY A 402 28.54 -1.77 -44.43
C GLY A 402 29.49 -1.41 -45.56
N ASN A 403 30.70 -1.96 -45.55
CA ASN A 403 31.63 -1.79 -46.66
C ASN A 403 31.14 -2.59 -47.89
N ARG A 404 31.05 -1.96 -49.07
CA ARG A 404 30.58 -2.63 -50.31
C ARG A 404 31.66 -3.45 -51.02
N THR A 405 32.91 -3.38 -50.56
CA THR A 405 34.10 -3.93 -51.22
C THR A 405 34.29 -5.43 -51.04
N SER A 406 33.58 -6.08 -50.11
CA SER A 406 33.75 -7.52 -49.80
C SER A 406 33.19 -8.49 -50.84
N PHE A 407 32.56 -8.01 -51.92
CA PHE A 407 31.79 -8.84 -52.87
C PHE A 407 32.48 -9.08 -54.22
N TRP A 408 33.74 -8.67 -54.39
CA TRP A 408 34.44 -8.64 -55.68
C TRP A 408 35.87 -9.24 -55.68
N LEU A 409 36.18 -10.14 -54.73
CA LEU A 409 37.54 -10.71 -54.59
C LEU A 409 37.63 -12.25 -54.68
N TYR A 410 36.56 -12.93 -55.10
CA TYR A 410 36.57 -14.38 -55.39
C TYR A 410 35.95 -14.69 -56.76
N SER A 411 36.56 -14.18 -57.83
CA SER A 411 36.13 -14.45 -59.23
C SER A 411 37.29 -14.40 -60.22
N CYS A 412 38.43 -15.01 -59.87
CA CYS A 412 39.55 -15.25 -60.77
C CYS A 412 39.86 -16.76 -60.83
N THR A 413 39.24 -17.48 -61.77
CA THR A 413 39.58 -18.87 -62.09
C THR A 413 40.71 -18.90 -63.14
N PRO A 414 41.91 -19.40 -62.83
CA PRO A 414 42.91 -19.68 -63.85
C PRO A 414 42.54 -20.96 -64.60
N THR A 415 42.23 -20.84 -65.89
CA THR A 415 42.02 -22.00 -66.77
C THR A 415 43.36 -22.61 -67.20
N LEU A 416 43.60 -23.88 -66.90
CA LEU A 416 44.67 -24.68 -67.49
C LEU A 416 44.11 -26.06 -67.92
N PRO A 417 44.66 -26.67 -69.00
CA PRO A 417 44.17 -27.92 -69.56
C PRO A 417 44.62 -29.15 -68.73
N PRO A 418 43.94 -30.31 -68.89
CA PRO A 418 44.20 -31.49 -68.08
C PRO A 418 45.39 -32.33 -68.59
N VAL A 419 46.18 -32.85 -67.65
CA VAL A 419 47.04 -34.04 -67.82
C VAL A 419 46.81 -34.94 -66.61
N VAL A 420 46.85 -36.25 -66.81
CA VAL A 420 46.52 -37.29 -65.82
C VAL A 420 47.81 -38.02 -65.41
N GLU A 421 48.02 -38.25 -64.11
CA GLU A 421 48.39 -39.59 -63.59
C GLU A 421 48.38 -39.70 -62.05
N ASN A 422 47.99 -40.89 -61.57
CA ASN A 422 48.32 -41.58 -60.32
C ASN A 422 48.57 -40.76 -59.02
N GLY A 423 47.64 -40.83 -58.06
CA GLY A 423 47.91 -40.42 -56.66
C GLY A 423 46.67 -40.29 -55.77
N SER A 424 46.35 -41.32 -54.99
CA SER A 424 45.22 -41.36 -54.04
C SER A 424 45.24 -40.27 -52.95
N HIS A 425 44.13 -39.51 -52.77
CA HIS A 425 43.21 -39.65 -51.62
C HIS A 425 42.01 -38.67 -51.62
N LEU A 426 40.97 -39.03 -50.85
CA LEU A 426 39.76 -38.24 -50.53
C LEU A 426 40.13 -37.05 -49.58
N SER A 427 39.32 -35.99 -49.36
CA SER A 427 37.85 -35.84 -49.40
C SER A 427 37.39 -34.41 -49.72
N ARG A 428 36.07 -34.26 -49.96
CA ARG A 428 35.32 -32.99 -50.02
C ARG A 428 35.55 -32.07 -48.82
N CYS A 429 35.55 -30.76 -49.06
CA CYS A 429 34.97 -29.76 -48.14
C CYS A 429 33.48 -29.56 -48.45
N GLN A 430 32.73 -29.02 -47.48
CA GLN A 430 31.28 -28.83 -47.51
C GLN A 430 30.91 -27.36 -47.62
#